data_AF-A0A511WU69-F1
#
_entry.id   AF-A0A511WU69-F1
#
_cell.length_a   1.000
_cell.length_b   1.000
_cell.length_c   1.000
_cell.angle_alpha   90.00
_cell.angle_beta   90.00
_cell.angle_gamma   90.00
#
_symmetry.space_group_name_H-M   'P 1'
#
loop_
_entity.id
_entity.type
_entity.pdbx_description
1 polymer ?
#
loop_
_entity_poly.entity_id
_entity_poly.type
_entity_poly.pdbx_seq_one_letter_code
_entity_poly.pdbx_strand_id
1 'polypeptide(L)'
;MIAVETLKQRSLNKMGSVQPIVKEKVEEMIDQAYTEGIFVQISSGYRTYEEQAHLYGQGRPDYYWNGKRYGHSGNIVTYAKPGKSNHHSGRAVDFFLLSSDGKKALWTVNKDWRHVAGIAKSLGFQWGGDWSSFKDYAHLEWTEKSQDVRDLQRKLQKLGYNPGPIDGIYGPRTKQAVIAFQHQEGLEVDGSAGPITTNRLHARTYPGSPVHFGAKGSVVKRIQGAVGTTDDGHFGPLTEEAVCAFQQQHRLEIDGVVGPRTWRKLFGNQHPS
;
A
#
# COMPACT_ATOMS: atom_id res chain seq x y z
N MET A 1 -33.42 0.55 -11.02
CA MET A 1 -32.03 1.04 -10.89
C MET A 1 -31.20 -0.10 -10.34
N ILE A 2 -30.00 -0.36 -10.85
CA ILE A 2 -29.09 -1.37 -10.29
C ILE A 2 -28.72 -0.98 -8.85
N ALA A 3 -28.65 -1.96 -7.94
CA ALA A 3 -28.22 -1.70 -6.56
C ALA A 3 -26.71 -1.49 -6.46
N VAL A 4 -26.25 -0.59 -5.58
CA VAL A 4 -24.82 -0.29 -5.40
C VAL A 4 -24.03 -1.52 -4.95
N GLU A 5 -24.58 -2.37 -4.09
CA GLU A 5 -23.97 -3.63 -3.66
C GLU A 5 -23.74 -4.57 -4.85
N THR A 6 -24.62 -4.55 -5.85
CA THR A 6 -24.44 -5.34 -7.08
C THR A 6 -23.26 -4.81 -7.89
N LEU A 7 -23.10 -3.48 -7.99
CA LEU A 7 -21.96 -2.86 -8.67
C LEU A 7 -20.64 -3.18 -7.97
N LYS A 8 -20.61 -3.06 -6.63
CA LYS A 8 -19.45 -3.43 -5.81
C LYS A 8 -19.09 -4.90 -6.01
N GLN A 9 -20.04 -5.82 -5.81
CA GLN A 9 -19.76 -7.25 -5.93
C GLN A 9 -19.24 -7.64 -7.32
N ARG A 10 -19.84 -7.12 -8.40
CA ARG A 10 -19.36 -7.35 -9.76
C ARG A 10 -17.96 -6.80 -9.98
N SER A 11 -17.67 -5.62 -9.41
CA SER A 11 -16.34 -4.99 -9.48
C SER A 11 -15.29 -5.79 -8.71
N LEU A 12 -15.60 -6.23 -7.48
CA LEU A 12 -14.71 -7.07 -6.67
C LEU A 12 -14.32 -8.36 -7.40
N ASN A 13 -15.28 -9.00 -8.06
CA ASN A 13 -15.05 -10.22 -8.85
C ASN A 13 -14.08 -9.99 -10.03
N LYS A 14 -13.92 -8.76 -10.51
CA LYS A 14 -13.00 -8.39 -11.59
C LYS A 14 -11.64 -7.91 -11.10
N MET A 15 -11.52 -7.57 -9.82
CA MET A 15 -10.29 -7.01 -9.29
C MET A 15 -9.21 -8.07 -9.02
N GLY A 16 -9.56 -9.31 -8.69
CA GLY A 16 -8.56 -10.34 -8.38
C GLY A 16 -7.64 -9.92 -7.22
N SER A 17 -6.34 -10.21 -7.30
CA SER A 17 -5.35 -9.93 -6.24
C SER A 17 -4.84 -8.47 -6.21
N VAL A 18 -5.72 -7.48 -6.40
CA VAL A 18 -5.35 -6.07 -6.13
C VAL A 18 -4.96 -5.87 -4.66
N GLN A 19 -4.21 -4.81 -4.39
CA GLN A 19 -3.85 -4.42 -3.03
C GLN A 19 -5.12 -4.08 -2.22
N PRO A 20 -5.18 -4.40 -0.93
CA PRO A 20 -6.36 -4.13 -0.10
C PRO A 20 -6.80 -2.66 -0.15
N ILE A 21 -5.87 -1.71 -0.14
CA ILE A 21 -6.18 -0.27 -0.24
C ILE A 21 -6.83 0.11 -1.58
N VAL A 22 -6.40 -0.52 -2.68
CA VAL A 22 -7.01 -0.31 -4.01
C VAL A 22 -8.45 -0.78 -3.98
N LYS A 23 -8.72 -1.95 -3.38
CA LYS A 23 -10.08 -2.49 -3.25
C LYS A 23 -10.96 -1.55 -2.43
N GLU A 24 -10.50 -1.10 -1.26
CA GLU A 24 -11.21 -0.16 -0.39
C GLU A 24 -11.55 1.14 -1.13
N LYS A 25 -10.57 1.76 -1.79
CA LYS A 25 -10.77 3.04 -2.47
C LYS A 25 -11.60 2.93 -3.75
N VAL A 26 -11.63 1.77 -4.39
CA VAL A 26 -12.57 1.49 -5.47
C VAL A 26 -14.01 1.39 -4.95
N GLU A 27 -14.25 0.73 -3.82
CA GLU A 27 -15.60 0.66 -3.23
C GLU A 27 -16.09 2.06 -2.83
N GLU A 28 -15.22 2.88 -2.23
CA GLU A 28 -15.50 4.27 -1.89
C GLU A 28 -15.80 5.13 -3.14
N MET A 29 -15.03 4.94 -4.22
CA MET A 29 -15.30 5.59 -5.52
C MET A 29 -16.67 5.20 -6.08
N ILE A 30 -17.03 3.91 -6.03
CA ILE A 30 -18.32 3.41 -6.51
C ILE A 30 -19.47 4.03 -5.69
N ASP A 31 -19.32 4.11 -4.36
CA ASP A 31 -20.32 4.73 -3.49
C ASP A 31 -20.55 6.21 -3.83
N GLN A 32 -19.46 6.98 -3.93
CA GLN A 32 -19.54 8.40 -4.25
C GLN A 32 -20.14 8.66 -5.64
N ALA A 33 -19.77 7.87 -6.65
CA ALA A 33 -20.38 7.99 -7.97
C ALA A 33 -21.88 7.61 -7.95
N TYR A 34 -22.24 6.59 -7.18
CA TYR A 34 -23.62 6.10 -7.10
C TYR A 34 -24.58 7.11 -6.46
N THR A 35 -24.15 7.84 -5.43
CA THR A 35 -24.99 8.90 -4.81
C THR A 35 -25.31 10.04 -5.78
N GLU A 36 -24.49 10.20 -6.82
CA GLU A 36 -24.67 11.18 -7.90
C GLU A 36 -25.40 10.60 -9.13
N GLY A 37 -25.88 9.36 -9.05
CA GLY A 37 -26.59 8.68 -10.14
C GLY A 37 -25.68 8.19 -11.27
N ILE A 38 -24.38 8.03 -11.00
CA ILE A 38 -23.39 7.51 -11.95
C ILE A 38 -23.02 6.08 -11.58
N PHE A 39 -23.34 5.12 -12.45
CA PHE A 39 -23.18 3.69 -12.19
C PHE A 39 -21.84 3.20 -12.72
N VAL A 40 -20.85 3.03 -11.84
CA VAL A 40 -19.49 2.60 -12.19
C VAL A 40 -19.29 1.11 -11.91
N GLN A 41 -18.53 0.43 -12.76
CA GLN A 41 -18.08 -0.94 -12.49
C GLN A 41 -16.63 -1.14 -12.95
N ILE A 42 -15.87 -1.97 -12.23
CA ILE A 42 -14.52 -2.40 -12.63
C ILE A 42 -14.61 -3.53 -13.67
N SER A 43 -13.78 -3.42 -14.73
CA SER A 43 -13.63 -4.41 -15.79
C SER A 43 -12.40 -5.30 -15.60
N SER A 44 -11.34 -4.78 -15.00
CA SER A 44 -10.08 -5.50 -14.73
C SER A 44 -9.37 -4.94 -13.49
N GLY A 45 -8.66 -5.79 -12.74
CA GLY A 45 -7.73 -5.38 -11.69
C GLY A 45 -6.38 -6.06 -11.85
N TYR A 46 -6.01 -6.94 -10.93
CA TYR A 46 -4.76 -7.70 -11.03
C TYR A 46 -4.69 -8.50 -12.33
N ARG A 47 -3.53 -8.42 -13.02
CA ARG A 47 -3.21 -9.22 -14.20
C ARG A 47 -1.89 -9.93 -14.00
N THR A 48 -1.84 -11.22 -14.31
CA THR A 48 -0.62 -12.02 -14.35
C THR A 48 0.27 -11.61 -15.54
N TYR A 49 1.54 -12.00 -15.51
CA TYR A 49 2.47 -11.77 -16.63
C TYR A 49 2.01 -12.44 -17.93
N GLU A 50 1.42 -13.64 -17.81
CA GLU A 50 0.89 -14.38 -18.95
C GLU A 50 -0.33 -13.70 -19.57
N GLU A 51 -1.28 -13.22 -18.75
CA GLU A 51 -2.44 -12.46 -19.24
C GLU A 51 -2.00 -11.15 -19.92
N GLN A 52 -1.02 -10.46 -19.35
CA GLN A 52 -0.45 -9.27 -19.99
C GLN A 52 0.27 -9.62 -21.31
N ALA A 53 0.92 -10.77 -21.39
CA ALA A 53 1.57 -11.22 -22.63
C ALA A 53 0.52 -11.43 -23.72
N HIS A 54 -0.62 -12.00 -23.37
CA HIS A 54 -1.75 -12.16 -24.28
C HIS A 54 -2.29 -10.80 -24.76
N LEU A 55 -2.57 -9.86 -23.86
CA LEU A 55 -3.03 -8.51 -24.24
C LEU A 55 -2.02 -7.74 -25.11
N TYR A 56 -0.73 -7.84 -24.79
CA TYR A 56 0.32 -7.25 -25.61
C TYR A 56 0.43 -7.94 -26.98
N GLY A 57 0.14 -9.24 -27.07
CA GLY A 57 0.11 -9.98 -28.33
C GLY A 57 -1.00 -9.54 -29.29
N GLN A 58 -2.07 -8.91 -28.80
CA GLN A 58 -3.15 -8.42 -29.64
C GLN A 58 -2.68 -7.32 -30.60
N GLY A 59 -2.94 -7.52 -31.90
CA GLY A 59 -2.45 -6.66 -32.96
C GLY A 59 -0.96 -6.86 -33.28
N ARG A 60 -0.34 -7.90 -32.71
CA ARG A 60 1.08 -8.26 -32.92
C ARG A 60 1.19 -9.77 -33.23
N PRO A 61 0.82 -10.21 -34.45
CA PRO A 61 0.68 -11.64 -34.78
C PRO A 61 1.95 -12.48 -34.52
N ASP A 62 3.14 -11.90 -34.63
CA ASP A 62 4.41 -12.63 -34.45
C ASP A 62 5.00 -12.47 -33.04
N TYR A 63 4.19 -12.05 -32.06
CA TYR A 63 4.66 -11.87 -30.69
C TYR A 63 4.80 -13.19 -29.93
N TYR A 64 5.99 -13.39 -29.35
CA TYR A 64 6.32 -14.49 -28.45
C TYR A 64 6.79 -13.95 -27.11
N TRP A 65 6.47 -14.66 -26.04
CA TRP A 65 6.94 -14.39 -24.70
C TRP A 65 7.24 -15.71 -23.97
N ASN A 66 8.43 -15.81 -23.37
CA ASN A 66 8.91 -17.04 -22.70
C ASN A 66 8.75 -18.31 -23.55
N GLY A 67 9.09 -18.24 -24.84
CA GLY A 67 9.02 -19.39 -25.76
C GLY A 67 7.61 -19.80 -26.20
N LYS A 68 6.56 -19.15 -25.70
CA LYS A 68 5.16 -19.38 -26.11
C LYS A 68 4.66 -18.23 -26.98
N ARG A 69 3.87 -18.56 -28.01
CA ARG A 69 3.25 -17.56 -28.90
C ARG A 69 2.04 -16.95 -28.21
N TYR A 70 1.98 -15.61 -28.17
CA TYR A 70 0.82 -14.85 -27.69
C TYR A 70 0.25 -13.93 -28.76
N GLY A 71 0.94 -13.77 -29.89
CA GLY A 71 0.51 -12.92 -30.99
C GLY A 71 -0.80 -13.37 -31.63
N HIS A 72 -1.74 -12.43 -31.79
CA HIS A 72 -2.99 -12.64 -32.51
C HIS A 72 -3.50 -11.33 -33.12
N SER A 73 -4.41 -11.45 -34.08
CA SER A 73 -5.05 -10.32 -34.74
C SER A 73 -5.94 -9.53 -33.78
N GLY A 74 -6.13 -8.24 -34.05
CA GLY A 74 -6.98 -7.34 -33.27
C GLY A 74 -6.38 -5.95 -33.15
N ASN A 75 -7.15 -5.00 -32.61
CA ASN A 75 -6.63 -3.67 -32.32
C ASN A 75 -5.65 -3.74 -31.14
N ILE A 76 -4.56 -2.97 -31.19
CA ILE A 76 -3.63 -2.86 -30.06
C ILE A 76 -4.37 -2.25 -28.87
N VAL A 77 -4.50 -3.02 -27.78
CA VAL A 77 -5.16 -2.58 -26.54
C VAL A 77 -4.16 -2.16 -25.45
N THR A 78 -2.87 -2.46 -25.64
CA THR A 78 -1.82 -2.06 -24.71
C THR A 78 -0.45 -2.01 -25.40
N TYR A 79 0.41 -1.14 -24.89
CA TYR A 79 1.85 -1.10 -25.21
C TYR A 79 2.72 -1.61 -24.04
N ALA A 80 2.12 -1.95 -22.90
CA ALA A 80 2.85 -2.47 -21.76
C ALA A 80 3.13 -3.97 -21.95
N LYS A 81 4.42 -4.32 -22.03
CA LYS A 81 4.87 -5.72 -21.98
C LYS A 81 4.60 -6.34 -20.60
N PRO A 82 4.61 -7.67 -20.48
CA PRO A 82 4.66 -8.36 -19.18
C PRO A 82 5.70 -7.74 -18.26
N GLY A 83 5.33 -7.48 -17.00
CA GLY A 83 6.19 -6.82 -16.00
C GLY A 83 6.29 -5.29 -16.12
N LYS A 84 5.65 -4.65 -17.11
CA LYS A 84 5.64 -3.18 -17.27
C LYS A 84 4.29 -2.52 -17.01
N SER A 85 3.24 -3.30 -16.71
CA SER A 85 1.91 -2.79 -16.32
C SER A 85 1.76 -2.75 -14.80
N ASN A 86 1.13 -1.70 -14.26
CA ASN A 86 0.86 -1.59 -12.82
C ASN A 86 -0.19 -2.61 -12.32
N HIS A 87 -0.96 -3.22 -13.22
CA HIS A 87 -1.89 -4.30 -12.90
C HIS A 87 -1.18 -5.53 -12.29
N HIS A 88 0.07 -5.82 -12.68
CA HIS A 88 0.82 -6.93 -12.08
C HIS A 88 1.18 -6.71 -10.61
N SER A 89 1.21 -5.46 -10.17
CA SER A 89 1.48 -5.12 -8.77
C SER A 89 0.20 -5.01 -7.93
N GLY A 90 -0.96 -5.29 -8.53
CA GLY A 90 -2.26 -5.12 -7.90
C GLY A 90 -2.61 -3.66 -7.62
N ARG A 91 -1.95 -2.71 -8.30
CA ARG A 91 -2.08 -1.27 -8.05
C ARG A 91 -2.99 -0.56 -9.04
N ALA A 92 -3.53 -1.27 -10.02
CA ALA A 92 -4.34 -0.65 -11.06
C ALA A 92 -5.64 -1.40 -11.27
N VAL A 93 -6.65 -0.64 -11.68
CA VAL A 93 -7.97 -1.13 -12.09
C VAL A 93 -8.41 -0.39 -13.34
N ASP A 94 -9.18 -1.08 -14.17
CA ASP A 94 -9.85 -0.50 -15.33
C ASP A 94 -11.34 -0.37 -15.01
N PHE A 95 -11.94 0.80 -15.24
CA PHE A 95 -13.37 1.03 -15.00
C PHE A 95 -14.16 1.34 -16.28
N PHE A 96 -15.47 1.21 -16.18
CA PHE A 96 -16.43 1.65 -17.18
C PHE A 96 -17.74 2.07 -16.52
N LEU A 97 -18.61 2.75 -17.27
CA LEU A 97 -19.93 3.16 -16.79
C LEU A 97 -21.01 2.18 -17.25
N LEU A 98 -22.15 2.18 -16.56
CA LEU A 98 -23.31 1.34 -16.85
C LEU A 98 -24.57 2.18 -17.07
N SER A 99 -25.50 1.65 -17.84
CA SER A 99 -26.89 2.12 -17.82
C SER A 99 -27.49 1.96 -16.41
N SER A 100 -28.52 2.75 -16.10
CA SER A 100 -29.16 2.74 -14.77
C SER A 100 -29.79 1.41 -14.37
N ASP A 101 -30.10 0.52 -15.32
CA ASP A 101 -30.54 -0.85 -15.09
C ASP A 101 -29.38 -1.85 -14.92
N GLY A 102 -28.13 -1.42 -15.10
CA GLY A 102 -26.92 -2.22 -14.97
C GLY A 102 -26.71 -3.25 -16.08
N LYS A 103 -27.41 -3.13 -17.21
CA LYS A 103 -27.38 -4.11 -18.32
C LYS A 103 -26.45 -3.73 -19.46
N LYS A 104 -26.21 -2.44 -19.71
CA LYS A 104 -25.39 -1.96 -20.83
C LYS A 104 -24.11 -1.31 -20.33
N ALA A 105 -22.97 -1.80 -20.81
CA ALA A 105 -21.68 -1.14 -20.63
C ALA A 105 -21.60 0.10 -21.54
N LEU A 106 -21.21 1.23 -20.95
CA LEU A 106 -21.08 2.53 -21.60
C LEU A 106 -19.60 2.92 -21.58
N TRP A 107 -18.96 2.88 -22.74
CA TRP A 107 -17.52 3.14 -22.91
C TRP A 107 -17.20 4.55 -23.41
N THR A 108 -18.23 5.40 -23.52
CA THR A 108 -18.07 6.77 -23.98
C THR A 108 -17.47 7.64 -22.89
N VAL A 109 -16.31 8.26 -23.18
CA VAL A 109 -15.64 9.20 -22.27
C VAL A 109 -16.37 10.55 -22.27
N ASN A 110 -17.43 10.66 -21.47
CA ASN A 110 -18.28 11.85 -21.33
C ASN A 110 -17.94 12.64 -20.05
N LYS A 111 -18.84 13.54 -19.61
CA LYS A 111 -18.66 14.31 -18.37
C LYS A 111 -18.68 13.42 -17.11
N ASP A 112 -19.55 12.41 -17.07
CA ASP A 112 -19.70 11.50 -15.93
C ASP A 112 -18.45 10.63 -15.78
N TRP A 113 -17.87 10.19 -16.90
CA TRP A 113 -16.59 9.46 -16.90
C TRP A 113 -15.46 10.27 -16.28
N ARG A 114 -15.33 11.54 -16.67
CA ARG A 114 -14.33 12.47 -16.12
C ARG A 114 -14.60 12.77 -14.66
N HIS A 115 -15.86 12.83 -14.26
CA HIS A 115 -16.25 13.02 -12.86
C HIS A 115 -15.82 11.85 -11.98
N VAL A 116 -16.09 10.61 -12.42
CA VAL A 116 -15.64 9.39 -11.73
C VAL A 116 -14.12 9.34 -11.63
N ALA A 117 -13.40 9.72 -12.68
CA ALA A 117 -11.95 9.85 -12.63
C ALA A 117 -11.50 10.94 -11.63
N GLY A 118 -12.24 12.04 -11.52
CA GLY A 118 -12.02 13.08 -10.51
C GLY A 118 -12.18 12.56 -9.08
N ILE A 119 -13.25 11.81 -8.81
CA ILE A 119 -13.49 11.12 -7.54
C ILE A 119 -12.31 10.19 -7.22
N ALA A 120 -11.94 9.31 -8.16
CA ALA A 120 -10.81 8.40 -7.99
C ALA A 120 -9.51 9.15 -7.65
N LYS A 121 -9.26 10.27 -8.31
CA LYS A 121 -8.10 11.12 -8.04
C LYS A 121 -8.13 11.73 -6.64
N SER A 122 -9.29 12.21 -6.17
CA SER A 122 -9.42 12.69 -4.78
C SER A 122 -9.19 11.59 -3.74
N LEU A 123 -9.36 10.32 -4.13
CA LEU A 123 -9.13 9.15 -3.28
C LEU A 123 -7.70 8.62 -3.33
N GLY A 124 -6.80 9.20 -4.14
CA GLY A 124 -5.38 8.83 -4.21
C GLY A 124 -4.96 8.09 -5.49
N PHE A 125 -5.87 7.90 -6.45
CA PHE A 125 -5.51 7.35 -7.76
C PHE A 125 -4.90 8.41 -8.69
N GLN A 126 -4.04 7.98 -9.61
CA GLN A 126 -3.81 8.69 -10.87
C GLN A 126 -4.71 8.10 -11.94
N TRP A 127 -5.04 8.92 -12.95
CA TRP A 127 -5.92 8.55 -14.04
C TRP A 127 -5.18 8.52 -15.38
N GLY A 128 -5.32 7.43 -16.14
CA GLY A 128 -4.67 7.28 -17.45
C GLY A 128 -5.18 8.26 -18.51
N GLY A 129 -6.35 8.87 -18.31
CA GLY A 129 -6.86 9.96 -19.17
C GLY A 129 -6.04 11.26 -19.10
N ASP A 130 -5.24 11.43 -18.04
CA ASP A 130 -4.36 12.58 -17.85
C ASP A 130 -2.98 12.41 -18.53
N TRP A 131 -2.66 11.22 -19.05
CA TRP A 131 -1.38 10.99 -19.71
C TRP A 131 -1.20 11.85 -20.97
N SER A 132 0.03 12.35 -21.17
CA SER A 132 0.37 13.23 -22.31
C SER A 132 0.36 12.51 -23.66
N SER A 133 0.47 11.19 -23.67
CA SER A 133 0.43 10.33 -24.86
C SER A 133 -0.20 8.99 -24.52
N PHE A 134 -0.95 8.40 -25.46
CA PHE A 134 -1.62 7.11 -25.29
C PHE A 134 -2.56 7.05 -24.07
N LYS A 135 -3.48 8.01 -24.00
CA LYS A 135 -4.48 8.11 -22.93
C LYS A 135 -5.28 6.82 -22.80
N ASP A 136 -5.19 6.22 -21.64
CA ASP A 136 -6.02 5.09 -21.24
C ASP A 136 -7.10 5.58 -20.29
N TYR A 137 -8.26 5.92 -20.85
CA TYR A 137 -9.32 6.55 -20.09
C TYR A 137 -9.96 5.63 -19.05
N ALA A 138 -9.84 4.30 -19.19
CA ALA A 138 -10.36 3.34 -18.21
C ALA A 138 -9.41 3.13 -17.04
N HIS A 139 -8.12 3.40 -17.23
CA HIS A 139 -7.08 3.05 -16.27
C HIS A 139 -7.02 4.00 -15.08
N LEU A 140 -7.08 3.42 -13.88
CA LEU A 140 -6.79 4.08 -12.60
C LEU A 140 -5.63 3.34 -11.94
N GLU A 141 -4.64 4.09 -11.46
CA GLU A 141 -3.50 3.51 -10.76
C GLU A 141 -3.23 4.18 -9.41
N TRP A 142 -3.09 3.34 -8.40
CA TRP A 142 -2.72 3.73 -7.06
C TRP A 142 -1.25 4.09 -7.02
N THR A 143 -0.94 5.36 -6.74
CA THR A 143 0.42 5.88 -6.76
C THR A 143 0.91 6.43 -5.43
N GLU A 144 0.10 6.35 -4.37
CA GLU A 144 0.50 6.90 -3.08
C GLU A 144 1.77 6.24 -2.56
N LYS A 145 2.79 7.08 -2.42
CA LYS A 145 4.01 6.81 -1.68
C LYS A 145 3.66 6.98 -0.21
N SER A 146 3.48 5.88 0.50
CA SER A 146 3.18 5.93 1.93
C SER A 146 4.46 6.14 2.73
N GLN A 147 4.42 7.08 3.67
CA GLN A 147 5.50 7.29 4.64
C GLN A 147 5.70 6.01 5.48
N ASP A 148 4.61 5.35 5.90
CA ASP A 148 4.66 4.07 6.60
C ASP A 148 5.35 2.97 5.78
N VAL A 149 5.15 2.96 4.45
CA VAL A 149 5.85 2.02 3.58
C VAL A 149 7.34 2.34 3.46
N ARG A 150 7.73 3.63 3.42
CA ARG A 150 9.16 4.01 3.48
C ARG A 150 9.80 3.52 4.77
N ASP A 151 9.06 3.60 5.85
CA ASP A 151 9.48 3.21 7.19
C ASP A 151 9.59 1.71 7.34
N LEU A 152 8.63 0.96 6.81
CA LEU A 152 8.71 -0.48 6.64
C LEU A 152 9.93 -0.88 5.81
N GLN A 153 10.13 -0.26 4.64
CA GLN A 153 11.27 -0.52 3.76
C GLN A 153 12.60 -0.26 4.49
N ARG A 154 12.71 0.85 5.23
CA ARG A 154 13.89 1.13 6.09
C ARG A 154 14.11 0.06 7.15
N LYS A 155 13.06 -0.34 7.87
CA LYS A 155 13.14 -1.36 8.93
C LYS A 155 13.58 -2.72 8.35
N LEU A 156 12.96 -3.17 7.27
CA LEU A 156 13.32 -4.41 6.58
C LEU A 156 14.77 -4.38 6.06
N GLN A 157 15.19 -3.26 5.44
CA GLN A 157 16.57 -3.09 4.98
C GLN A 157 17.56 -3.14 6.15
N LYS A 158 17.25 -2.47 7.27
CA LYS A 158 18.09 -2.49 8.48
C LYS A 158 18.23 -3.88 9.08
N LEU A 159 17.21 -4.73 8.92
CA LEU A 159 17.20 -6.13 9.37
C LEU A 159 17.84 -7.10 8.37
N GLY A 160 18.37 -6.59 7.24
CA GLY A 160 19.10 -7.40 6.25
C GLY A 160 18.24 -7.93 5.10
N TYR A 161 16.94 -7.60 5.04
CA TYR A 161 16.10 -7.95 3.90
C TYR A 161 16.26 -6.96 2.75
N ASN A 162 15.84 -7.34 1.54
CA ASN A 162 15.86 -6.47 0.37
C ASN A 162 14.43 -6.06 -0.06
N PRO A 163 13.88 -4.97 0.48
CA PRO A 163 12.54 -4.52 0.11
C PRO A 163 12.52 -3.74 -1.21
N GLY A 164 13.65 -3.57 -1.88
CA GLY A 164 13.82 -2.65 -3.01
C GLY A 164 14.18 -1.23 -2.57
N PRO A 165 14.02 -0.22 -3.45
CA PRO A 165 14.22 1.19 -3.11
C PRO A 165 13.32 1.63 -1.94
N ILE A 166 13.79 2.58 -1.12
CA ILE A 166 12.96 3.24 -0.10
C ILE A 166 12.16 4.35 -0.79
N ASP A 167 11.11 3.96 -1.50
CA ASP A 167 10.30 4.84 -2.35
C ASP A 167 8.86 5.03 -1.82
N GLY A 168 8.48 4.32 -0.76
CA GLY A 168 7.13 4.37 -0.18
C GLY A 168 6.10 3.57 -0.95
N ILE A 169 6.54 2.75 -1.91
CA ILE A 169 5.66 1.93 -2.74
C ILE A 169 5.74 0.49 -2.23
N TYR A 170 4.60 -0.08 -1.84
CA TYR A 170 4.53 -1.49 -1.45
C TYR A 170 4.55 -2.37 -2.70
N GLY A 171 5.72 -2.49 -3.32
CA GLY A 171 5.94 -3.24 -4.54
C GLY A 171 6.25 -4.73 -4.29
N PRO A 172 6.41 -5.53 -5.37
CA PRO A 172 6.73 -6.96 -5.25
C PRO A 172 7.97 -7.26 -4.40
N ARG A 173 9.01 -6.42 -4.46
CA ARG A 173 10.21 -6.58 -3.62
C ARG A 173 9.92 -6.34 -2.14
N THR A 174 9.14 -5.32 -1.81
CA THR A 174 8.72 -5.05 -0.43
C THR A 174 7.84 -6.19 0.10
N LYS A 175 6.90 -6.69 -0.71
CA LYS A 175 6.09 -7.88 -0.38
C LYS A 175 6.97 -9.11 -0.11
N GLN A 176 7.94 -9.40 -0.96
CA GLN A 176 8.86 -10.53 -0.78
C GLN A 176 9.73 -10.38 0.48
N ALA A 177 10.20 -9.17 0.78
CA ALA A 177 10.93 -8.90 2.03
C ALA A 177 10.05 -9.12 3.26
N VAL A 178 8.76 -8.75 3.22
CA VAL A 178 7.80 -9.02 4.30
C VAL A 178 7.55 -10.53 4.45
N ILE A 179 7.36 -11.26 3.35
CA ILE A 179 7.23 -12.73 3.36
C ILE A 179 8.45 -13.39 4.00
N ALA A 180 9.65 -13.00 3.59
CA ALA A 180 10.90 -13.53 4.15
C ALA A 180 11.02 -13.25 5.66
N PHE A 181 10.65 -12.03 6.09
CA PHE A 181 10.61 -11.67 7.49
C PHE A 181 9.58 -12.50 8.28
N GLN A 182 8.36 -12.66 7.77
CA GLN A 182 7.31 -13.48 8.40
C GLN A 182 7.76 -14.93 8.57
N HIS A 183 8.37 -15.53 7.54
CA HIS A 183 8.95 -16.87 7.63
C HIS A 183 10.01 -16.98 8.74
N GLN A 184 10.95 -16.03 8.77
CA GLN A 184 12.02 -16.05 9.78
C GLN A 184 11.51 -15.83 11.21
N GLU A 185 10.41 -15.10 11.36
CA GLU A 185 9.83 -14.75 12.65
C GLU A 185 8.72 -15.72 13.12
N GLY A 186 8.40 -16.73 12.31
CA GLY A 186 7.35 -17.72 12.60
C GLY A 186 5.95 -17.11 12.63
N LEU A 187 5.68 -16.11 11.79
CA LEU A 187 4.37 -15.47 11.66
C LEU A 187 3.54 -16.12 10.54
N GLU A 188 2.24 -15.82 10.51
CA GLU A 188 1.42 -16.10 9.32
C GLU A 188 2.02 -15.39 8.10
N VAL A 189 2.14 -16.12 6.99
CA VAL A 189 2.83 -15.67 5.78
C VAL A 189 1.80 -15.25 4.73
N ASP A 190 1.30 -14.03 4.87
CA ASP A 190 0.36 -13.41 3.93
C ASP A 190 1.04 -12.36 3.04
N GLY A 191 2.30 -12.01 3.33
CA GLY A 191 3.04 -10.95 2.66
C GLY A 191 2.47 -9.56 2.90
N SER A 192 1.71 -9.37 3.97
CA SER A 192 1.14 -8.10 4.41
C SER A 192 1.80 -7.64 5.71
N ALA A 193 2.19 -6.36 5.76
CA ALA A 193 2.75 -5.74 6.97
C ALA A 193 1.63 -5.29 7.94
N GLY A 194 0.76 -6.22 8.33
CA GLY A 194 -0.30 -5.98 9.31
C GLY A 194 0.22 -5.73 10.73
N PRO A 195 -0.66 -5.47 11.72
CA PRO A 195 -0.25 -5.14 13.09
C PRO A 195 0.70 -6.16 13.73
N ILE A 196 0.51 -7.45 13.48
CA ILE A 196 1.36 -8.53 14.01
C ILE A 196 2.78 -8.43 13.45
N THR A 197 2.92 -8.41 12.12
CA THR A 197 4.19 -8.25 11.40
C THR A 197 4.92 -7.00 11.85
N THR A 198 4.20 -5.89 11.94
CA THR A 198 4.81 -4.60 12.22
C THR A 198 5.21 -4.43 13.69
N ASN A 199 4.44 -5.00 14.62
CA ASN A 199 4.85 -5.10 16.02
C ASN A 199 6.14 -5.93 16.17
N ARG A 200 6.29 -7.01 15.41
CA ARG A 200 7.51 -7.82 15.45
C ARG A 200 8.72 -7.07 14.87
N LEU A 201 8.54 -6.33 13.77
CA LEU A 201 9.58 -5.47 13.22
C LEU A 201 10.08 -4.46 14.26
N HIS A 202 9.18 -3.82 15.01
CA HIS A 202 9.58 -2.90 16.08
C HIS A 202 10.37 -3.57 17.19
N ALA A 203 9.93 -4.75 17.61
CA ALA A 203 10.61 -5.52 18.65
C ALA A 203 12.06 -5.84 18.24
N ARG A 204 12.31 -6.15 16.96
CA ARG A 204 13.68 -6.36 16.44
C ARG A 204 14.51 -5.07 16.33
N THR A 205 13.88 -3.91 16.20
CA THR A 205 14.57 -2.61 16.19
C THR A 205 14.78 -1.98 17.57
N TYR A 206 14.32 -2.64 18.64
CA TYR A 206 14.67 -2.32 20.02
C TYR A 206 16.20 -2.46 20.22
N PRO A 207 16.85 -1.58 21.00
CA PRO A 207 18.31 -1.60 21.24
C PRO A 207 18.86 -2.88 21.88
N GLY A 208 18.02 -3.87 22.20
CA GLY A 208 18.44 -5.17 22.72
C GLY A 208 18.62 -5.22 24.24
N SER A 209 18.74 -4.05 24.89
CA SER A 209 18.82 -3.94 26.35
C SER A 209 17.96 -2.78 26.85
N PRO A 210 17.38 -2.89 28.07
CA PRO A 210 16.63 -1.79 28.68
C PRO A 210 17.49 -0.54 28.79
N VAL A 211 16.94 0.60 28.37
CA VAL A 211 17.60 1.89 28.52
C VAL A 211 17.04 2.55 29.78
N HIS A 212 17.92 2.89 30.71
CA HIS A 212 17.55 3.37 32.04
C HIS A 212 18.54 4.45 32.50
N PHE A 213 18.36 4.91 33.74
CA PHE A 213 19.24 5.87 34.41
C PHE A 213 20.73 5.55 34.20
N GLY A 214 21.50 6.57 33.81
CA GLY A 214 22.94 6.47 33.53
C GLY A 214 23.30 6.07 32.10
N ALA A 215 22.34 5.60 31.29
CA ALA A 215 22.57 5.33 29.88
C ALA A 215 22.94 6.60 29.11
N LYS A 216 23.70 6.45 28.02
CA LYS A 216 24.14 7.56 27.18
C LYS A 216 24.01 7.24 25.69
N GLY A 217 23.92 8.28 24.86
CA GLY A 217 24.05 8.18 23.41
C GLY A 217 22.76 8.43 22.64
N SER A 218 22.78 8.13 21.33
CA SER A 218 21.69 8.47 20.39
C SER A 218 20.35 7.81 20.74
N VAL A 219 20.38 6.64 21.37
CA VAL A 219 19.17 5.96 21.86
C VAL A 219 18.48 6.75 22.98
N VAL A 220 19.26 7.40 23.84
CA VAL A 220 18.77 8.24 24.94
C VAL A 220 18.18 9.53 24.40
N LYS A 221 18.86 10.19 23.45
CA LYS A 221 18.31 11.37 22.76
C LYS A 221 16.94 11.11 22.15
N ARG A 222 16.79 9.93 21.53
CA ARG A 222 15.53 9.51 20.93
C ARG A 222 14.43 9.30 21.98
N ILE A 223 14.77 8.71 23.13
CA ILE A 223 13.84 8.58 24.26
C ILE A 223 13.46 9.96 24.78
N GLN A 224 14.44 10.83 25.01
CA GLN A 224 14.25 12.19 25.52
C GLN A 224 13.31 12.99 24.64
N GLY A 225 13.49 12.96 23.32
CA GLY A 225 12.57 13.58 22.37
C GLY A 225 11.14 13.02 22.42
N ALA A 226 10.98 11.71 22.66
CA ALA A 226 9.66 11.08 22.75
C ALA A 226 8.94 11.34 24.08
N VAL A 227 9.67 11.53 25.18
CA VAL A 227 9.08 11.87 26.49
C VAL A 227 9.06 13.38 26.78
N GLY A 228 9.50 14.22 25.82
CA GLY A 228 9.44 15.68 25.93
C GLY A 228 10.46 16.28 26.90
N THR A 229 11.68 15.74 26.95
CA THR A 229 12.80 16.26 27.76
C THR A 229 13.94 16.78 26.89
N THR A 230 14.90 17.47 27.50
CA THR A 230 16.13 17.92 26.83
C THR A 230 16.91 16.73 26.27
N ASP A 231 17.27 16.80 24.99
CA ASP A 231 17.92 15.73 24.20
C ASP A 231 19.46 15.75 24.30
N ASP A 232 19.97 15.90 25.53
CA ASP A 232 21.40 15.94 25.82
C ASP A 232 22.09 14.56 25.61
N GLY A 233 21.32 13.48 25.49
CA GLY A 233 21.81 12.12 25.31
C GLY A 233 22.29 11.47 26.60
N HIS A 234 21.94 12.02 27.76
CA HIS A 234 22.23 11.50 29.09
C HIS A 234 20.94 11.16 29.82
N PHE A 235 20.74 9.88 30.15
CA PHE A 235 19.54 9.44 30.84
C PHE A 235 19.69 9.77 32.32
N GLY A 236 19.46 11.03 32.68
CA GLY A 236 19.53 11.55 34.04
C GLY A 236 18.16 11.58 34.73
N PRO A 237 18.07 12.21 35.93
CA PRO A 237 16.85 12.24 36.73
C PRO A 237 15.63 12.79 35.97
N LEU A 238 15.81 13.81 35.15
CA LEU A 238 14.73 14.40 34.35
C LEU A 238 14.17 13.42 33.30
N THR A 239 15.04 12.64 32.67
CA THR A 239 14.62 11.64 31.69
C THR A 239 13.91 10.47 32.36
N GLU A 240 14.39 10.05 33.54
CA GLU A 240 13.75 9.01 34.34
C GLU A 240 12.37 9.43 34.83
N GLU A 241 12.23 10.64 35.38
CA GLU A 241 10.95 11.20 35.81
C GLU A 241 9.94 11.27 34.65
N ALA A 242 10.38 11.73 33.47
CA ALA A 242 9.54 11.79 32.28
C ALA A 242 9.14 10.39 31.76
N VAL A 243 10.01 9.39 31.87
CA VAL A 243 9.68 7.99 31.54
C VAL A 243 8.67 7.43 32.53
N CYS A 244 8.82 7.69 33.84
CA CYS A 244 7.84 7.30 34.84
C CYS A 244 6.47 7.94 34.58
N ALA A 245 6.43 9.24 34.29
CA ALA A 245 5.20 9.96 33.96
C ALA A 245 4.53 9.37 32.71
N PHE A 246 5.31 9.09 31.67
CA PHE A 246 4.83 8.43 30.45
C PHE A 246 4.25 7.04 30.75
N GLN A 247 4.95 6.23 31.54
CA GLN A 247 4.51 4.90 31.94
C GLN A 247 3.19 4.96 32.72
N GLN A 248 3.07 5.90 33.66
CA GLN A 248 1.85 6.14 34.43
C GLN A 248 0.68 6.52 33.51
N GLN A 249 0.88 7.50 32.62
CA GLN A 249 -0.14 7.96 31.66
C GLN A 249 -0.63 6.83 30.75
N HIS A 250 0.27 5.93 30.37
CA HIS A 250 -0.03 4.84 29.43
C HIS A 250 -0.33 3.50 30.10
N ARG A 251 -0.51 3.48 31.43
CA ARG A 251 -0.83 2.27 32.21
C ARG A 251 0.18 1.14 31.99
N LEU A 252 1.46 1.50 31.94
CA LEU A 252 2.59 0.58 31.94
C LEU A 252 3.10 0.38 33.37
N GLU A 253 4.03 -0.55 33.54
CA GLU A 253 4.83 -0.64 34.76
C GLU A 253 5.65 0.65 34.92
N ILE A 254 5.59 1.28 36.09
CA ILE A 254 6.19 2.58 36.38
C ILE A 254 7.54 2.34 37.05
N ASP A 255 8.52 1.94 36.25
CA ASP A 255 9.86 1.54 36.70
C ASP A 255 10.96 2.51 36.27
N GLY A 256 10.65 3.55 35.48
CA GLY A 256 11.63 4.49 34.94
C GLY A 256 12.53 3.88 33.85
N VAL A 257 12.25 2.64 33.45
CA VAL A 257 13.06 1.87 32.50
C VAL A 257 12.36 1.78 31.15
N VAL A 258 13.10 2.13 30.10
CA VAL A 258 12.66 1.93 28.72
C VAL A 258 12.97 0.50 28.28
N GLY A 259 12.19 -0.44 28.81
CA GLY A 259 12.14 -1.83 28.37
C GLY A 259 11.33 -2.02 27.08
N PRO A 260 11.16 -3.25 26.56
CA PRO A 260 10.47 -3.50 25.29
C PRO A 260 9.01 -3.01 25.24
N ARG A 261 8.31 -2.99 26.38
CA ARG A 261 6.94 -2.49 26.50
C ARG A 261 6.89 -0.96 26.41
N THR A 262 7.70 -0.29 27.21
CA THR A 262 7.89 1.18 27.17
C THR A 262 8.34 1.63 25.79
N TRP A 263 9.34 0.96 25.20
CA TRP A 263 9.85 1.26 23.86
C TRP A 263 8.78 1.15 22.78
N ARG A 264 7.97 0.08 22.81
CA ARG A 264 6.87 -0.12 21.85
C ARG A 264 5.81 0.97 21.99
N LYS A 265 5.59 1.48 23.20
CA LYS A 265 4.61 2.54 23.45
C LYS A 265 5.14 3.92 23.04
N LEU A 266 6.41 4.21 23.33
CA LEU A 266 7.09 5.46 22.93
C LEU A 266 7.20 5.60 21.41
N PHE A 267 7.52 4.51 20.71
CA PHE A 267 7.90 4.56 19.30
C PHE A 267 7.03 3.70 18.39
N GLY A 268 5.87 3.25 18.88
CA GLY A 268 5.01 2.33 18.14
C GLY A 268 4.76 2.86 16.74
N ASN A 269 5.20 2.13 15.72
CA ASN A 269 5.13 2.41 14.28
C ASN A 269 5.49 3.79 13.72
N GLN A 270 5.54 4.86 14.52
CA GLN A 270 5.73 6.20 14.04
C GLN A 270 7.12 6.73 14.39
N HIS A 271 7.69 7.28 13.33
CA HIS A 271 8.98 7.95 13.25
C HIS A 271 8.96 9.31 13.93
N PRO A 272 10.06 9.77 14.55
CA PRO A 272 10.38 11.19 14.59
C PRO A 272 11.04 11.61 13.27
N SER A 273 10.69 12.84 12.87
CA SER A 273 11.07 13.58 11.66
C SER A 273 12.57 13.78 11.48
#